data_AF-A0A932UCC0-F1
#
_entry.id   AF-A0A932UCC0-F1
#
_cell.length_a   1.000
_cell.length_b   1.000
_cell.length_c   1.000
_cell.angle_alpha   90.00
_cell.angle_beta   90.00
_cell.angle_gamma   90.00
#
_symmetry.space_group_name_H-M   'P 1'
#
loop_
_entity.id
_entity.type
_entity.pdbx_description
1 polymer ?
#
loop_
_entity_poly.entity_id
_entity_poly.type
_entity_poly.pdbx_seq_one_letter_code
_entity_poly.pdbx_strand_id
1 'polypeptide(L)'
;MALEPYLPGEVNDLDDDERELIAEWRRRRALTTRRPRLVELYEPERRPRSWTGLLGSLAIGSLLLLILLAAGIVLALFLSFANMSTGAVNGIEARISAAAAQTGRAVGAMVQAIGDAMDPTHPPRQPLVLDSELDELVKVGIGDRLGNSKEYRFTVKEIRKRSGAGAPETAQYAVVHREYVTPKERKLLGVTYSTDKGEQDFYLDRGEAFRIGRDLFKVNWVSMDRQQLALVKFRHADQYSGPLEFQSE
;
A
#
# COMPACT_ATOMS: atom_id res chain seq x y z
N MET A 1 -24.69 20.20 -24.26
CA MET A 1 -26.15 20.02 -24.42
C MET A 1 -26.73 20.14 -23.02
N ALA A 2 -27.23 21.33 -22.68
CA ALA A 2 -27.76 21.63 -21.36
C ALA A 2 -29.24 21.23 -21.33
N LEU A 3 -29.64 20.40 -20.36
CA LEU A 3 -31.03 20.05 -20.14
C LEU A 3 -31.70 21.18 -19.36
N GLU A 4 -32.65 21.87 -19.98
CA GLU A 4 -33.51 22.83 -19.31
C GLU A 4 -34.36 22.13 -18.24
N PRO A 5 -34.51 22.74 -17.04
CA PRO A 5 -35.34 22.18 -15.98
C PRO A 5 -36.83 22.35 -16.34
N TYR A 6 -37.51 21.21 -16.46
CA TYR A 6 -38.96 21.11 -16.69
C TYR A 6 -39.72 21.80 -15.54
N LEU A 7 -40.55 22.80 -15.87
CA LEU A 7 -41.37 23.56 -14.92
C LEU A 7 -42.58 22.71 -14.43
N PRO A 8 -42.94 22.77 -13.14
CA PRO A 8 -44.06 22.01 -12.59
C PRO A 8 -45.39 22.74 -12.84
N GLY A 9 -45.98 22.55 -14.02
CA GLY A 9 -47.23 23.20 -14.42
C GLY A 9 -48.37 22.27 -14.88
N GLU A 10 -48.08 21.06 -15.33
CA GLU A 10 -49.07 20.18 -15.97
C GLU A 10 -48.85 18.72 -15.55
N VAL A 11 -49.48 18.31 -14.44
CA VAL A 11 -49.43 16.90 -13.95
C VAL A 11 -50.84 16.30 -13.89
N ASN A 12 -51.86 16.99 -14.40
CA ASN A 12 -53.25 16.52 -14.29
C ASN A 12 -53.72 15.62 -15.44
N ASP A 13 -53.05 15.67 -16.60
CA ASP A 13 -53.46 14.91 -17.81
C ASP A 13 -52.62 13.65 -18.08
N LEU A 14 -51.79 13.22 -17.12
CA LEU A 14 -51.05 11.96 -17.23
C LEU A 14 -52.02 10.78 -17.10
N ASP A 15 -51.95 9.85 -18.05
CA ASP A 15 -52.66 8.59 -18.01
C ASP A 15 -52.20 7.72 -16.81
N ASP A 16 -53.00 6.72 -16.47
CA ASP A 16 -52.73 5.88 -15.29
C ASP A 16 -51.40 5.10 -15.43
N ASP A 17 -50.98 4.78 -16.66
CA ASP A 17 -49.76 4.04 -16.97
C ASP A 17 -48.49 4.90 -16.76
N GLU A 18 -48.52 6.16 -17.18
CA GLU A 18 -47.45 7.13 -16.96
C GLU A 18 -47.31 7.47 -15.46
N ARG A 19 -48.44 7.52 -14.73
CA ARG A 19 -48.42 7.68 -13.27
C ARG A 19 -47.75 6.49 -12.59
N GLU A 20 -47.99 5.26 -13.07
CA GLU A 20 -47.34 4.06 -12.54
C GLU A 20 -45.84 4.04 -12.84
N LEU A 21 -45.43 4.42 -14.06
CA LEU A 21 -44.01 4.54 -14.44
C LEU A 21 -43.26 5.60 -13.63
N ILE A 22 -43.87 6.77 -13.39
CA ILE A 22 -43.28 7.82 -12.55
C ILE A 22 -43.18 7.35 -11.10
N ALA A 23 -44.18 6.63 -10.59
CA ALA A 23 -44.16 6.06 -9.24
C ALA A 23 -43.08 4.97 -9.10
N GLU A 24 -42.89 4.12 -10.11
CA GLU A 24 -41.85 3.10 -10.13
C GLU A 24 -40.45 3.73 -10.22
N TRP A 25 -40.29 4.74 -11.07
CA TRP A 25 -39.05 5.50 -11.19
C TRP A 25 -38.68 6.20 -9.87
N ARG A 26 -39.66 6.79 -9.16
CA ARG A 26 -39.45 7.36 -7.82
C ARG A 26 -39.05 6.30 -6.79
N ARG A 27 -39.66 5.11 -6.83
CA ARG A 27 -39.28 3.98 -5.95
C ARG A 27 -37.85 3.50 -6.22
N ARG A 28 -37.45 3.36 -7.49
CA ARG A 28 -36.06 3.00 -7.85
C ARG A 28 -35.07 4.07 -7.40
N ARG A 29 -35.40 5.35 -7.57
CA ARG A 29 -34.52 6.47 -7.15
C ARG A 29 -34.32 6.52 -5.63
N ALA A 30 -35.38 6.27 -4.86
CA ALA A 30 -35.34 6.23 -3.40
C ALA A 30 -34.39 5.13 -2.87
N LEU A 31 -34.25 4.01 -3.59
CA LEU A 31 -33.33 2.92 -3.24
C LEU A 31 -31.86 3.26 -3.54
N THR A 32 -31.58 4.04 -4.58
CA THR A 32 -30.21 4.51 -4.90
C THR A 32 -29.73 5.66 -4.02
N THR A 33 -30.62 6.38 -3.33
CA THR A 33 -30.26 7.37 -2.29
C THR A 33 -30.19 6.76 -0.90
N ARG A 34 -29.72 5.51 -0.76
CA ARG A 34 -29.06 5.11 0.49
C ARG A 34 -27.82 6.00 0.61
N ARG A 35 -27.96 7.11 1.36
CA ARG A 35 -26.83 7.93 1.80
C ARG A 35 -25.70 6.97 2.20
N PRO A 36 -24.46 7.19 1.77
CA PRO A 36 -23.35 6.43 2.33
C PRO A 36 -23.53 6.54 3.85
N ARG A 37 -23.72 5.40 4.51
CA ARG A 37 -23.58 5.37 5.97
C ARG A 37 -22.23 6.01 6.18
N LEU A 38 -22.22 7.20 6.79
CA LEU A 38 -21.02 7.68 7.45
C LEU A 38 -20.60 6.48 8.28
N VAL A 39 -19.54 5.81 7.84
CA VAL A 39 -18.81 4.91 8.71
C VAL A 39 -18.56 5.82 9.91
N GLU A 40 -19.28 5.57 11.00
CA GLU A 40 -18.90 6.08 12.29
C GLU A 40 -17.44 5.67 12.38
N LEU A 41 -16.56 6.63 12.11
CA LEU A 41 -15.16 6.49 12.43
C LEU A 41 -15.22 6.14 13.90
N TYR A 42 -15.01 4.86 14.18
CA TYR A 42 -14.67 4.40 15.50
C TYR A 42 -13.40 5.18 15.81
N GLU A 43 -13.56 6.37 16.39
CA GLU A 43 -12.46 7.08 17.00
C GLU A 43 -11.98 6.08 18.04
N PRO A 44 -10.82 5.43 17.83
CA PRO A 44 -10.32 4.53 18.83
C PRO A 44 -10.18 5.37 20.08
N GLU A 45 -10.93 4.99 21.11
CA GLU A 45 -10.93 5.60 22.42
C GLU A 45 -9.47 5.86 22.76
N ARG A 46 -9.07 7.15 22.75
CA ARG A 46 -7.67 7.55 22.93
C ARG A 46 -7.30 7.17 24.36
N ARG A 47 -6.91 5.91 24.58
CA ARG A 47 -6.40 5.45 25.86
C ARG A 47 -5.28 6.41 26.22
N PRO A 48 -5.38 7.12 27.36
CA PRO A 48 -4.35 8.06 27.76
C PRO A 48 -3.05 7.28 27.79
N ARG A 49 -2.15 7.63 26.86
CA ARG A 49 -0.84 7.02 26.71
C ARG A 49 -0.09 7.37 27.98
N SER A 50 -0.18 6.47 28.96
CA SER A 50 0.40 6.67 30.28
C SER A 50 1.90 6.82 30.09
N TRP A 51 2.41 8.03 30.34
CA TRP A 51 3.83 8.36 30.23
C TRP A 51 4.71 7.43 31.08
N THR A 52 4.13 6.80 32.10
CA THR A 52 4.76 5.76 32.92
C THR A 52 5.17 4.52 32.13
N GLY A 53 4.43 4.15 31.07
CA GLY A 53 4.79 3.02 30.20
C GLY A 53 5.98 3.30 29.29
N LEU A 54 6.17 4.56 28.86
CA LEU A 54 7.31 4.98 28.04
C LEU A 54 8.62 5.03 28.83
N LEU A 55 8.57 5.45 30.10
CA LEU A 55 9.75 5.45 30.98
C LEU A 55 10.14 4.02 31.38
N GLY A 56 9.16 3.14 31.59
CA GLY A 56 9.40 1.73 31.90
C GLY A 56 10.09 0.97 30.76
N SER A 57 9.67 1.17 29.51
CA SER A 57 10.28 0.50 28.35
C SER A 57 11.71 0.98 28.08
N LEU A 58 12.03 2.25 28.35
CA LEU A 58 13.39 2.78 28.25
C LEU A 58 14.33 2.16 29.28
N ALA A 59 13.88 1.97 30.52
CA ALA A 59 14.68 1.34 31.57
C ALA A 59 14.94 -0.14 31.30
N ILE A 60 13.94 -0.86 30.76
CA ILE A 60 14.10 -2.26 30.37
C ILE A 60 15.06 -2.38 29.17
N GLY A 61 14.91 -1.49 28.18
CA GLY A 61 15.80 -1.46 27.01
C GLY A 61 17.25 -1.17 27.36
N SER A 62 17.50 -0.22 28.28
CA SER A 62 18.86 0.12 28.71
C SER A 62 19.53 -1.01 29.51
N LEU A 63 18.77 -1.73 30.34
CA LEU A 63 19.26 -2.90 31.05
C LEU A 63 19.64 -4.03 30.08
N LEU A 64 18.80 -4.30 29.08
CA LEU A 64 19.05 -5.33 28.07
C LEU A 64 20.31 -5.01 27.24
N LEU A 65 20.51 -3.74 26.89
CA LEU A 65 21.71 -3.26 26.21
C LEU A 65 22.96 -3.47 27.06
N LEU A 66 22.91 -3.14 28.36
CA LEU A 66 24.01 -3.37 29.30
C LEU A 66 24.34 -4.86 29.45
N ILE A 67 23.34 -5.73 29.51
CA ILE A 67 23.52 -7.19 29.58
C ILE A 67 24.22 -7.70 28.31
N LEU A 68 23.79 -7.26 27.12
CA LEU A 68 24.42 -7.64 25.85
C LEU A 68 25.87 -7.15 25.76
N LEU A 69 26.14 -5.94 26.25
CA LEU A 69 27.48 -5.38 26.28
C LEU A 69 28.39 -6.15 27.25
N ALA A 70 27.90 -6.48 28.43
CA ALA A 70 28.61 -7.33 29.40
C ALA A 70 28.88 -8.73 28.84
N ALA A 71 27.90 -9.37 28.20
CA ALA A 71 28.07 -10.66 27.54
C ALA A 71 29.12 -10.62 26.44
N GLY A 72 29.15 -9.55 25.64
CA GLY A 72 30.18 -9.32 24.62
C GLY A 72 31.59 -9.21 25.22
N ILE A 73 31.75 -8.49 26.33
CA ILE A 73 33.04 -8.38 27.05
C ILE A 73 33.49 -9.74 27.58
N VAL A 74 32.58 -10.51 28.20
CA VAL A 74 32.89 -11.86 28.72
C VAL A 74 33.32 -12.80 27.60
N LEU A 75 32.63 -12.76 26.46
CA LEU A 75 32.98 -13.57 25.29
C LEU A 75 34.36 -13.19 24.73
N ALA A 76 34.66 -11.89 24.64
CA ALA A 76 35.97 -11.41 24.19
C ALA A 76 37.10 -11.86 25.13
N LEU A 77 36.89 -11.78 26.46
CA LEU A 77 37.83 -12.30 27.44
C LEU A 77 38.01 -13.82 27.32
N PHE A 78 36.92 -14.58 27.15
CA PHE A 78 36.97 -16.03 26.96
C PHE A 78 37.78 -16.42 25.71
N LEU A 79 37.55 -15.74 24.58
CA LEU A 79 38.33 -15.93 23.35
C LEU A 79 39.81 -15.57 23.54
N SER A 80 40.10 -14.55 24.35
CA SER A 80 41.48 -14.15 24.66
C SER A 80 42.21 -15.22 25.47
N PHE A 81 41.53 -15.85 26.43
CA PHE A 81 42.05 -16.97 27.22
C PHE A 81 42.19 -18.27 26.40
N ALA A 82 41.22 -18.58 25.53
CA ALA A 82 41.27 -19.76 24.66
C ALA A 82 42.48 -19.72 23.71
N ASN A 83 42.90 -18.53 23.27
CA ASN A 83 44.06 -18.33 22.42
C ASN A 83 45.41 -18.34 23.18
N MET A 84 45.42 -18.26 24.51
CA MET A 84 46.66 -18.37 25.30
C MET A 84 47.13 -19.84 25.47
N SER A 85 46.27 -20.83 25.29
CA SER A 85 46.61 -22.25 25.48
C SER A 85 47.18 -22.94 24.23
N THR A 86 47.13 -22.28 23.07
CA THR A 86 47.67 -22.77 21.80
C THR A 86 48.64 -21.72 21.24
N GLY A 87 49.94 -22.04 21.20
CA GLY A 87 51.03 -21.12 20.86
C GLY A 87 51.05 -20.64 19.39
N ALA A 88 49.98 -20.03 18.91
CA ALA A 88 49.82 -19.51 17.55
C ALA A 88 49.63 -17.97 17.57
N VAL A 89 50.67 -17.24 17.96
CA VAL A 89 50.60 -15.77 18.16
C VAL A 89 50.73 -14.97 16.85
N ASN A 90 50.95 -15.60 15.68
CA ASN A 90 51.24 -14.87 14.43
C ASN A 90 50.03 -14.66 13.48
N GLY A 91 48.80 -14.96 13.89
CA GLY A 91 47.62 -14.93 12.98
C GLY A 91 46.53 -13.90 13.28
N ILE A 92 46.62 -13.16 14.39
CA ILE A 92 45.50 -12.38 14.94
C ILE A 92 45.43 -10.95 14.35
N GLU A 93 46.56 -10.30 14.08
CA GLU A 93 46.59 -8.94 13.48
C GLU A 93 45.95 -8.90 12.08
N ALA A 94 46.11 -9.97 11.29
CA ALA A 94 45.50 -10.07 9.96
C ALA A 94 43.97 -10.28 9.99
N ARG A 95 43.43 -10.89 11.06
CA ARG A 95 41.99 -11.15 11.19
C ARG A 95 41.24 -9.99 11.81
N ILE A 96 41.88 -9.26 12.75
CA ILE A 96 41.29 -8.07 13.36
C ILE A 96 41.21 -6.90 12.37
N SER A 97 42.23 -6.70 11.54
CA SER A 97 42.22 -5.69 10.48
C SER A 97 41.16 -5.96 9.39
N ALA A 98 40.95 -7.24 9.03
CA ALA A 98 39.90 -7.64 8.09
C ALA A 98 38.49 -7.45 8.68
N ALA A 99 38.27 -7.79 9.96
CA ALA A 99 36.98 -7.60 10.62
C ALA A 99 36.64 -6.13 10.87
N ALA A 100 37.60 -5.30 11.31
CA ALA A 100 37.40 -3.86 11.52
C ALA A 100 37.09 -3.12 10.22
N ALA A 101 37.70 -3.50 9.10
CA ALA A 101 37.40 -2.96 7.78
C ALA A 101 36.01 -3.36 7.26
N GLN A 102 35.43 -4.45 7.77
CA GLN A 102 34.09 -4.92 7.43
C GLN A 102 33.02 -4.24 8.30
N THR A 103 33.30 -4.05 9.60
CA THR A 103 32.40 -3.36 10.54
C THR A 103 32.33 -1.84 10.30
N GLY A 104 33.44 -1.19 9.96
CA GLY A 104 33.47 0.26 9.67
C GLY A 104 32.64 0.66 8.45
N ARG A 105 32.54 -0.22 7.44
CA ARG A 105 31.70 0.01 6.24
C ARG A 105 30.20 -0.20 6.52
N ALA A 106 29.85 -1.13 7.41
CA ALA A 106 28.46 -1.39 7.79
C ALA A 106 27.88 -0.25 8.67
N VAL A 107 28.68 0.30 9.58
CA VAL A 107 28.24 1.38 10.48
C VAL A 107 28.09 2.73 9.74
N GLY A 108 29.00 3.05 8.80
CA GLY A 108 28.90 4.29 8.00
C GLY A 108 27.67 4.33 7.09
N ALA A 109 27.33 3.20 6.44
CA ALA A 109 26.12 3.08 5.62
C ALA A 109 24.83 3.20 6.44
N MET A 110 24.86 2.78 7.71
CA MET A 110 23.71 2.82 8.61
C MET A 110 23.37 4.26 9.06
N VAL A 111 24.37 5.09 9.33
CA VAL A 111 24.16 6.50 9.74
C VAL A 111 23.64 7.35 8.58
N GLN A 112 24.16 7.15 7.35
CA GLN A 112 23.61 7.81 6.15
C GLN A 112 22.20 7.34 5.82
N ALA A 113 21.89 6.05 5.99
CA ALA A 113 20.54 5.51 5.78
C ALA A 113 19.49 6.05 6.77
N ILE A 114 19.91 6.49 7.97
CA ILE A 114 19.00 7.13 8.95
C ILE A 114 18.71 8.58 8.56
N GLY A 115 19.71 9.32 8.04
CA GLY A 115 19.52 10.67 7.50
C GLY A 115 18.58 10.70 6.30
N ASP A 116 18.78 9.78 5.36
CA ASP A 116 17.97 9.67 4.14
C ASP A 116 16.56 9.09 4.40
N ALA A 117 16.37 8.31 5.47
CA ALA A 117 15.05 7.79 5.87
C ALA A 117 14.11 8.87 6.43
N MET A 118 14.64 10.04 6.79
CA MET A 118 13.85 11.20 7.20
C MET A 118 13.56 12.17 6.05
N ASP A 119 14.06 11.91 4.84
CA ASP A 119 13.74 12.68 3.63
C ASP A 119 12.56 12.00 2.88
N PRO A 120 11.36 12.60 2.87
CA PRO A 120 10.17 12.02 2.23
C PRO A 120 10.26 11.94 0.71
N THR A 121 11.29 12.54 0.08
CA THR A 121 11.48 12.54 -1.38
C THR A 121 12.32 11.36 -1.88
N HIS A 122 12.90 10.57 -0.98
CA HIS A 122 13.80 9.47 -1.32
C HIS A 122 13.12 8.12 -1.10
N PRO A 123 13.30 7.14 -2.02
CA PRO A 123 12.72 5.81 -1.85
C PRO A 123 13.42 5.11 -0.66
N PRO A 124 12.67 4.43 0.23
CA PRO A 124 13.24 3.75 1.39
C PRO A 124 14.28 2.71 0.92
N ARG A 125 15.53 2.88 1.37
CA ARG A 125 16.66 1.98 1.07
C ARG A 125 16.95 0.98 2.19
N GLN A 126 16.23 1.06 3.31
CA GLN A 126 16.38 0.06 4.36
C GLN A 126 15.98 -1.31 3.80
N PRO A 127 16.73 -2.39 4.07
CA PRO A 127 16.21 -3.73 3.85
C PRO A 127 14.91 -3.78 4.63
N LEU A 128 13.77 -3.99 3.95
CA LEU A 128 12.52 -4.26 4.64
C LEU A 128 12.86 -5.32 5.67
N VAL A 129 12.69 -4.99 6.96
CA VAL A 129 12.62 -6.04 7.98
C VAL A 129 11.62 -7.02 7.38
N LEU A 130 12.10 -8.22 7.04
CA LEU A 130 11.34 -9.23 6.32
C LEU A 130 10.15 -9.59 7.20
N ASP A 131 9.10 -8.79 7.07
CA ASP A 131 7.78 -9.15 7.50
C ASP A 131 7.44 -10.38 6.67
N SER A 132 7.28 -11.52 7.35
CA SER A 132 7.12 -12.84 6.74
C SER A 132 5.94 -12.90 5.76
N GLU A 133 5.07 -11.89 5.79
CA GLU A 133 3.91 -11.72 4.94
C GLU A 133 4.24 -11.15 3.56
N LEU A 134 5.40 -10.53 3.38
CA LEU A 134 5.79 -9.84 2.15
C LEU A 134 6.63 -10.73 1.25
N ASP A 135 6.25 -10.80 -0.03
CA ASP A 135 6.94 -11.60 -1.03
C ASP A 135 7.95 -10.76 -1.82
N GLU A 136 7.48 -9.66 -2.42
CA GLU A 136 8.27 -8.85 -3.33
C GLU A 136 7.84 -7.37 -3.32
N LEU A 137 8.81 -6.47 -3.52
CA LEU A 137 8.56 -5.07 -3.84
C LEU A 137 8.64 -4.86 -5.36
N VAL A 138 7.50 -4.59 -5.98
CA VAL A 138 7.36 -4.36 -7.43
C VAL A 138 7.27 -2.87 -7.71
N LYS A 139 8.05 -2.36 -8.68
CA LYS A 139 7.97 -0.98 -9.16
C LYS A 139 7.34 -0.95 -10.53
N VAL A 140 6.34 -0.09 -10.72
CA VAL A 140 5.56 0.02 -11.95
C VAL A 140 5.41 1.49 -12.34
N GLY A 141 5.64 1.80 -13.60
CA GLY A 141 5.46 3.12 -14.19
C GLY A 141 4.10 3.26 -14.87
N ILE A 142 3.84 4.45 -15.41
CA ILE A 142 2.66 4.68 -16.27
C ILE A 142 2.78 3.83 -17.55
N GLY A 143 1.66 3.21 -17.93
CA GLY A 143 1.55 2.28 -19.06
C GLY A 143 1.89 0.84 -18.69
N ASP A 144 2.55 0.60 -17.57
CA ASP A 144 2.90 -0.75 -17.13
C ASP A 144 1.65 -1.49 -16.64
N ARG A 145 1.68 -2.81 -16.84
CA ARG A 145 0.62 -3.72 -16.40
C ARG A 145 0.75 -4.06 -14.92
N LEU A 146 -0.38 -4.17 -14.25
CA LEU A 146 -0.47 -4.59 -12.85
C LEU A 146 -0.98 -6.02 -12.77
N GLY A 147 -0.14 -6.93 -12.26
CA GLY A 147 -0.50 -8.32 -12.03
C GLY A 147 -1.00 -9.05 -13.28
N ASN A 148 -1.67 -10.19 -13.07
CA ASN A 148 -2.29 -10.97 -14.14
C ASN A 148 -3.72 -11.36 -13.72
N SER A 149 -4.72 -10.90 -14.46
CA SER A 149 -6.10 -11.43 -14.40
C SER A 149 -6.43 -12.12 -15.72
N LYS A 150 -7.30 -13.13 -15.66
CA LYS A 150 -7.77 -13.85 -16.85
C LYS A 150 -8.74 -13.02 -17.68
N GLU A 151 -9.55 -12.22 -17.01
CA GLU A 151 -10.64 -11.47 -17.65
C GLU A 151 -10.25 -10.03 -17.97
N TYR A 152 -9.41 -9.42 -17.13
CA TYR A 152 -9.10 -8.00 -17.20
C TYR A 152 -7.61 -7.73 -17.34
N ARG A 153 -7.30 -6.62 -18.01
CA ARG A 153 -5.99 -6.00 -18.01
C ARG A 153 -6.04 -4.77 -17.11
N PHE A 154 -5.11 -4.69 -16.17
CA PHE A 154 -4.92 -3.51 -15.32
C PHE A 154 -3.65 -2.80 -15.73
N THR A 155 -3.71 -1.48 -15.91
CA THR A 155 -2.57 -0.65 -16.28
C THR A 155 -2.54 0.61 -15.44
N VAL A 156 -1.34 1.09 -15.09
CA VAL A 156 -1.22 2.41 -14.45
C VAL A 156 -1.45 3.48 -15.52
N LYS A 157 -2.56 4.20 -15.44
CA LYS A 157 -2.95 5.21 -16.44
C LYS A 157 -2.28 6.55 -16.19
N GLU A 158 -2.27 6.99 -14.93
CA GLU A 158 -1.71 8.29 -14.56
C GLU A 158 -1.36 8.32 -13.07
N ILE A 159 -0.47 9.24 -12.69
CA ILE A 159 -0.17 9.54 -11.29
C ILE A 159 -0.40 11.03 -11.08
N ARG A 160 -1.25 11.36 -10.11
CA ARG A 160 -1.72 12.73 -9.88
C ARG A 160 -1.47 13.16 -8.46
N LYS A 161 -1.36 14.49 -8.31
CA LYS A 161 -1.39 15.16 -7.02
C LYS A 161 -2.82 15.61 -6.70
N ARG A 162 -3.31 15.31 -5.51
CA ARG A 162 -4.56 15.80 -4.95
C ARG A 162 -4.41 17.29 -4.62
N SER A 163 -5.24 18.13 -5.23
CA SER A 163 -5.29 19.56 -4.94
C SER A 163 -5.75 19.80 -3.50
N GLY A 164 -5.01 20.61 -2.75
CA GLY A 164 -5.39 20.99 -1.38
C GLY A 164 -5.03 19.98 -0.29
N ALA A 165 -4.28 18.92 -0.60
CA ALA A 165 -3.77 18.02 0.43
C ALA A 165 -2.72 18.73 1.30
N GLY A 166 -2.95 18.77 2.62
CA GLY A 166 -2.08 19.45 3.58
C GLY A 166 -0.77 18.74 3.89
N ALA A 167 -0.64 17.46 3.53
CA ALA A 167 0.56 16.65 3.75
C ALA A 167 1.04 16.02 2.43
N PRO A 168 2.36 16.03 2.14
CA PRO A 168 2.91 15.48 0.88
C PRO A 168 2.69 13.97 0.72
N GLU A 169 2.57 13.23 1.83
CA GLU A 169 2.41 11.77 1.84
C GLU A 169 1.03 11.28 1.41
N THR A 170 -0.01 12.10 1.59
CA THR A 170 -1.39 11.84 1.14
C THR A 170 -1.77 12.67 -0.09
N ALA A 171 -0.81 13.44 -0.60
CA ALA A 171 -1.04 14.32 -1.72
C ALA A 171 -1.01 13.59 -3.06
N GLN A 172 -0.64 12.32 -3.15
CA GLN A 172 -0.40 11.65 -4.43
C GLN A 172 -1.15 10.33 -4.52
N TYR A 173 -1.77 10.08 -5.67
CA TYR A 173 -2.49 8.84 -5.98
C TYR A 173 -2.18 8.37 -7.40
N ALA A 174 -2.26 7.06 -7.60
CA ALA A 174 -2.18 6.45 -8.92
C ALA A 174 -3.60 6.16 -9.43
N VAL A 175 -3.82 6.31 -10.72
CA VAL A 175 -5.05 5.88 -11.39
C VAL A 175 -4.75 4.61 -12.16
N VAL A 176 -5.48 3.55 -11.83
CA VAL A 176 -5.37 2.26 -12.48
C VAL A 176 -6.55 2.08 -13.42
N HIS A 177 -6.25 1.92 -14.70
CA HIS A 177 -7.25 1.61 -15.71
C HIS A 177 -7.42 0.10 -15.86
N ARG A 178 -8.66 -0.35 -15.82
CA ARG A 178 -9.09 -1.71 -16.09
C ARG A 178 -9.83 -1.76 -17.41
N GLU A 179 -9.48 -2.73 -18.25
CA GLU A 179 -10.21 -3.07 -19.48
C GLU A 179 -10.36 -4.60 -19.60
N TYR A 180 -11.36 -5.09 -20.33
CA TYR A 180 -11.45 -6.51 -20.65
C TYR A 180 -10.30 -6.92 -21.58
N VAL A 181 -9.71 -8.10 -21.33
CA VAL A 181 -8.76 -8.71 -22.27
C VAL A 181 -9.42 -8.99 -23.61
N THR A 182 -10.67 -9.47 -23.56
CA THR A 182 -11.53 -9.70 -24.74
C THR A 182 -12.83 -8.92 -24.54
N PRO A 183 -13.11 -7.87 -25.34
CA PRO A 183 -14.35 -7.12 -25.25
C PRO A 183 -15.59 -8.01 -25.35
N LYS A 184 -16.62 -7.72 -24.56
CA LYS A 184 -17.87 -8.49 -24.55
C LYS A 184 -18.83 -7.92 -25.58
N GLU A 185 -19.07 -8.68 -26.65
CA GLU A 185 -20.06 -8.33 -27.67
C GLU A 185 -21.47 -8.76 -27.23
N ARG A 186 -22.45 -7.88 -27.39
CA ARG A 186 -23.87 -8.21 -27.25
C ARG A 186 -24.48 -8.33 -28.64
N LYS A 187 -25.04 -9.50 -28.93
CA LYS A 187 -25.63 -9.84 -30.22
C LYS A 187 -27.14 -10.01 -30.10
N LEU A 188 -27.87 -9.51 -31.09
CA LEU A 188 -29.29 -9.76 -31.27
C LEU A 188 -29.46 -10.31 -32.70
N LEU A 189 -30.01 -11.52 -32.83
CA LEU A 189 -30.19 -12.19 -34.13
C LEU A 189 -28.88 -12.30 -34.95
N GLY A 190 -27.75 -12.51 -34.28
CA GLY A 190 -26.43 -12.60 -34.93
C GLY A 190 -25.78 -11.25 -35.27
N VAL A 191 -26.48 -10.13 -35.09
CA VAL A 191 -25.94 -8.77 -35.29
C VAL A 191 -25.42 -8.22 -33.96
N THR A 192 -24.16 -7.80 -33.92
CA THR A 192 -23.59 -7.10 -32.77
C THR A 192 -24.19 -5.70 -32.67
N TYR A 193 -24.91 -5.40 -31.59
CA TYR A 193 -25.51 -4.08 -31.36
C TYR A 193 -24.76 -3.26 -30.30
N SER A 194 -23.92 -3.90 -29.50
CA SER A 194 -23.11 -3.23 -28.49
C SER A 194 -21.84 -4.03 -28.21
N THR A 195 -20.75 -3.32 -27.92
CA THR A 195 -19.49 -3.90 -27.46
C THR A 195 -19.12 -3.22 -26.16
N ASP A 196 -18.99 -4.01 -25.10
CA ASP A 196 -18.54 -3.55 -23.80
C ASP A 196 -17.05 -3.86 -23.63
N LYS A 197 -16.25 -2.81 -23.43
CA LYS A 197 -14.80 -2.91 -23.20
C LYS A 197 -14.44 -3.05 -21.73
N GLY A 198 -15.39 -2.92 -20.81
CA GLY A 198 -15.16 -3.08 -19.37
C GLY A 198 -14.26 -1.99 -18.76
N GLU A 199 -14.16 -0.85 -19.44
CA GLU A 199 -13.34 0.29 -19.06
C GLU A 199 -13.78 0.85 -17.70
N GLN A 200 -12.89 0.83 -16.72
CA GLN A 200 -13.11 1.43 -15.40
C GLN A 200 -11.78 1.93 -14.83
N ASP A 201 -11.81 3.12 -14.21
CA ASP A 201 -10.66 3.69 -13.51
C ASP A 201 -10.81 3.51 -11.98
N PHE A 202 -9.74 3.09 -11.33
CA PHE A 202 -9.60 2.99 -9.87
C PHE A 202 -8.55 3.96 -9.38
N TYR A 203 -8.73 4.50 -8.18
CA TYR A 203 -7.79 5.44 -7.57
C TYR A 203 -7.09 4.72 -6.43
N LEU A 204 -5.76 4.76 -6.43
CA LEU A 204 -4.92 4.07 -5.46
C LEU A 204 -4.08 5.07 -4.69
N ASP A 205 -4.41 5.25 -3.42
CA ASP A 205 -3.65 6.03 -2.44
C ASP A 205 -2.61 5.15 -1.71
N ARG A 206 -1.64 5.79 -1.05
CA ARG A 206 -0.63 5.09 -0.26
C ARG A 206 -1.27 4.27 0.87
N GLY A 207 -0.87 3.01 0.98
CA GLY A 207 -1.33 2.08 2.01
C GLY A 207 -2.57 1.28 1.63
N GLU A 208 -3.24 1.61 0.53
CA GLU A 208 -4.40 0.85 0.04
C GLU A 208 -3.97 -0.50 -0.51
N ALA A 209 -4.85 -1.50 -0.36
CA ALA A 209 -4.64 -2.84 -0.86
C ALA A 209 -5.66 -3.19 -1.94
N PHE A 210 -5.26 -4.01 -2.90
CA PHE A 210 -6.11 -4.46 -3.99
C PHE A 210 -5.68 -5.84 -4.47
N ARG A 211 -6.61 -6.60 -5.06
CA ARG A 211 -6.36 -7.97 -5.52
C ARG A 211 -6.59 -8.10 -7.02
N ILE A 212 -5.62 -8.71 -7.72
CA ILE A 212 -5.69 -9.02 -9.15
C ILE A 212 -5.39 -10.51 -9.33
N GLY A 213 -6.41 -11.27 -9.71
CA GLY A 213 -6.33 -12.72 -9.77
C GLY A 213 -6.01 -13.30 -8.40
N ARG A 214 -4.90 -14.03 -8.32
CA ARG A 214 -4.42 -14.66 -7.08
C ARG A 214 -3.48 -13.77 -6.27
N ASP A 215 -3.04 -12.66 -6.86
CA ASP A 215 -2.03 -11.80 -6.27
C ASP A 215 -2.70 -10.64 -5.50
N LEU A 216 -2.27 -10.44 -4.27
CA LEU A 216 -2.67 -9.31 -3.44
C LEU A 216 -1.52 -8.31 -3.38
N PHE A 217 -1.83 -7.04 -3.62
CA PHE A 217 -0.88 -5.95 -3.60
C PHE A 217 -1.30 -4.89 -2.57
N LYS A 218 -0.30 -4.21 -1.98
CA LYS A 218 -0.49 -2.98 -1.22
C LYS A 218 0.40 -1.88 -1.75
N VAL A 219 -0.15 -0.69 -1.89
CA VAL A 219 0.55 0.51 -2.34
C VAL A 219 1.51 0.94 -1.24
N ASN A 220 2.82 0.82 -1.49
CA ASN A 220 3.84 1.24 -0.53
C ASN A 220 4.18 2.73 -0.68
N TRP A 221 4.36 3.18 -1.92
CA TRP A 221 4.61 4.58 -2.24
C TRP A 221 4.02 4.95 -3.61
N VAL A 222 3.76 6.24 -3.81
CA VAL A 222 3.37 6.84 -5.10
C VAL A 222 4.26 8.05 -5.32
N SER A 223 4.84 8.18 -6.52
CA SER A 223 5.71 9.31 -6.88
C SER A 223 5.29 9.92 -8.21
N MET A 224 4.77 11.15 -8.14
CA MET A 224 4.45 11.98 -9.29
C MET A 224 5.72 12.42 -10.03
N ASP A 225 6.77 12.83 -9.31
CA ASP A 225 8.00 13.31 -9.97
C ASP A 225 8.66 12.23 -10.84
N ARG A 226 8.56 10.96 -10.41
CA ARG A 226 9.10 9.83 -11.15
C ARG A 226 8.07 9.14 -12.04
N GLN A 227 6.80 9.52 -11.97
CA GLN A 227 5.67 8.83 -12.61
C GLN A 227 5.71 7.31 -12.33
N GLN A 228 5.94 6.96 -11.06
CA GLN A 228 6.11 5.58 -10.60
C GLN A 228 5.31 5.28 -9.33
N LEU A 229 4.88 4.04 -9.24
CA LEU A 229 4.18 3.42 -8.12
C LEU A 229 5.03 2.24 -7.63
N ALA A 230 5.13 2.03 -6.31
CA ALA A 230 5.71 0.81 -5.76
C ALA A 230 4.66 0.05 -4.97
N LEU A 231 4.56 -1.23 -5.28
CA LEU A 231 3.60 -2.16 -4.75
C LEU A 231 4.36 -3.22 -3.97
N VAL A 232 3.79 -3.61 -2.85
CA VAL A 232 4.24 -4.78 -2.10
C VAL A 232 3.29 -5.91 -2.43
N LYS A 233 3.82 -7.02 -2.95
CA LYS A 233 3.07 -8.24 -3.19
C LYS A 233 3.08 -9.09 -1.92
N PHE A 234 1.92 -9.54 -1.47
CA PHE A 234 1.82 -10.45 -0.32
C PHE A 234 2.08 -11.89 -0.74
N ARG A 235 2.75 -12.64 0.14
CA ARG A 235 2.99 -14.08 -0.04
C ARG A 235 1.72 -14.90 0.16
N HIS A 236 0.91 -14.52 1.15
CA HIS A 236 -0.31 -15.22 1.52
C HIS A 236 -1.52 -14.31 1.36
N ALA A 237 -1.94 -14.11 0.10
CA ALA A 237 -3.08 -13.25 -0.24
C ALA A 237 -4.36 -13.60 0.54
N ASP A 238 -4.58 -14.88 0.88
CA ASP A 238 -5.78 -15.37 1.57
C ASP A 238 -5.83 -15.02 3.06
N GLN A 239 -4.71 -14.64 3.67
CA GLN A 239 -4.65 -14.28 5.09
C GLN A 239 -5.00 -12.80 5.34
N TYR A 240 -5.00 -11.98 4.29
CA TYR A 240 -5.32 -10.57 4.40
C TYR A 240 -6.83 -10.37 4.59
N SER A 241 -7.20 -9.75 5.71
CA SER A 241 -8.58 -9.44 6.09
C SER A 241 -8.91 -7.94 6.06
N GLY A 242 -7.98 -7.10 5.60
CA GLY A 242 -8.18 -5.66 5.49
C GLY A 242 -9.09 -5.25 4.33
N PRO A 243 -9.46 -3.96 4.25
CA PRO A 243 -10.25 -3.44 3.14
C PRO A 243 -9.46 -3.54 1.82
N LEU A 244 -10.19 -3.88 0.75
CA LEU A 244 -9.66 -3.89 -0.63
C LEU A 244 -10.34 -2.78 -1.43
N GLU A 245 -9.55 -1.97 -2.12
CA GLU A 245 -10.06 -0.92 -3.00
C GLU A 245 -10.77 -1.53 -4.22
N PHE A 246 -10.19 -2.59 -4.77
CA PHE A 246 -10.85 -3.44 -5.74
C PHE A 246 -10.32 -4.87 -5.71
N GLN A 247 -11.13 -5.79 -6.26
CA GLN A 247 -10.79 -7.18 -6.45
C GLN A 247 -11.22 -7.65 -7.84
N SER A 248 -10.33 -8.41 -8.50
CA SER A 248 -10.61 -9.16 -9.72
C SER A 248 -10.16 -10.59 -9.56
N GLU A 249 -10.93 -11.51 -10.14
CA GLU A 249 -10.55 -12.92 -10.29
C GLU A 249 -9.60 -13.17 -11.46
#